data_AF-A0A2N3NDY4-F1
#
_entry.id   AF-A0A2N3NDY4-F1
#
_cell.length_a   1.000
_cell.length_b   1.000
_cell.length_c   1.000
_cell.angle_alpha   90.00
_cell.angle_beta   90.00
_cell.angle_gamma   90.00
#
_symmetry.space_group_name_H-M   'P 1'
#
loop_
_entity.id
_entity.type
_entity.pdbx_description
1 polymer ?
#
loop_
_entity_poly.entity_id
_entity_poly.type
_entity_poly.pdbx_seq_one_letter_code
_entity_poly.pdbx_strand_id
1 'polypeptide(L)'
;MDELPPDINVITLNCWGLKYISKLRSERFPEIGRRIASANPQPHIVALQEIFCQEDYLTIRRETRFVLPYGKFYHNGAFGAGLAILSKWPIEESTMFSYPLNGRPTAFWRGDWYVGKGVACAKIRFGPRRRDVVEVFNTHFHAQYSSDQANTYACHIASQAWNIAKLMRGAAERGHVVLGLGDFNMLPLSLPHRIITAHAPVRDAWRVLHPESSLGPADHAPERNRRRPIPTADLNVKENGATSDNVSNTWRWSPNQKRLLAQGVDHATIVPHDSIDKPGKRLDYIFAGTGDVAASDGAGWVVRDIRVGMMDPHPTARCSVSDHYSVEASHGTFQPLLRPGPAEIHWLHHRLDQRHLPPHSIPHRHRALRPLDRPAPLRSPLPRRREPLLHGHRFWRSVHFFVGVAVFIGCAVAVAFSPHPAVSSVLVLVGGLLLVTGTVDGLIALLFMGWELRALKEFEWEVMNAKCGGDFTLDAMAGTGSESEKLATLAR
;
A
#
# COMPACT_ATOMS: atom_id res chain seq x y z
N MET A 1 -24.64 26.67 15.88
CA MET A 1 -23.30 26.10 16.14
C MET A 1 -23.28 24.80 15.36
N ASP A 2 -22.42 24.66 14.36
CA ASP A 2 -22.34 23.41 13.62
C ASP A 2 -21.76 22.34 14.56
N GLU A 3 -22.62 21.40 14.93
CA GLU A 3 -22.27 20.24 15.74
C GLU A 3 -21.32 19.33 14.95
N LEU A 4 -20.45 18.59 15.64
CA LEU A 4 -19.55 17.64 14.97
C LEU A 4 -20.37 16.59 14.21
N PRO A 5 -19.88 16.12 13.04
CA PRO A 5 -20.54 15.03 12.35
C PRO A 5 -20.54 13.79 13.26
N PRO A 6 -21.67 13.05 13.34
CA PRO A 6 -21.72 11.81 14.13
C PRO A 6 -20.81 10.71 13.54
N ASP A 7 -20.52 10.81 12.24
CA ASP A 7 -19.70 9.88 11.47
C ASP A 7 -18.85 10.61 10.42
N ILE A 8 -17.62 10.12 10.22
CA ILE A 8 -16.76 10.45 9.09
C ILE A 8 -16.79 9.24 8.14
N ASN A 9 -17.52 9.39 7.05
CA ASN A 9 -17.62 8.38 5.99
C ASN A 9 -16.46 8.53 5.01
N VAL A 10 -15.76 7.44 4.73
CA VAL A 10 -14.53 7.44 3.94
C VAL A 10 -14.59 6.40 2.82
N ILE A 11 -14.04 6.73 1.66
CA ILE A 11 -13.89 5.81 0.54
C ILE A 11 -12.43 5.83 0.09
N THR A 12 -11.86 4.65 -0.19
CA THR A 12 -10.61 4.54 -0.94
C THR A 12 -10.77 3.64 -2.15
N LEU A 13 -10.15 4.03 -3.27
CA LEU A 13 -10.21 3.28 -4.53
C LEU A 13 -8.96 3.49 -5.38
N ASN A 14 -8.31 2.39 -5.76
CA ASN A 14 -7.42 2.38 -6.93
C ASN A 14 -8.28 2.43 -8.20
N CYS A 15 -8.14 3.50 -9.00
CA CYS A 15 -9.00 3.77 -10.16
C CYS A 15 -8.51 3.11 -11.46
N TRP A 16 -7.33 2.50 -11.45
CA TRP A 16 -6.71 1.89 -12.63
C TRP A 16 -6.68 2.86 -13.84
N GLY A 17 -6.00 4.00 -13.67
CA GLY A 17 -5.96 5.10 -14.66
C GLY A 17 -4.65 5.20 -15.43
N LEU A 18 -3.94 4.10 -15.65
CA LEU A 18 -2.69 4.06 -16.42
C LEU A 18 -2.94 4.51 -17.87
N LYS A 19 -2.35 5.64 -18.26
CA LYS A 19 -2.48 6.20 -19.61
C LYS A 19 -1.97 5.18 -20.65
N TYR A 20 -2.79 4.91 -21.67
CA TYR A 20 -2.57 3.94 -22.75
C TYR A 20 -2.66 2.45 -22.38
N ILE A 21 -2.68 2.08 -21.09
CA ILE A 21 -2.80 0.68 -20.64
C ILE A 21 -4.23 0.37 -20.21
N SER A 22 -4.81 1.23 -19.38
CA SER A 22 -6.13 1.00 -18.81
C SER A 22 -7.22 1.18 -19.86
N LYS A 23 -8.01 0.14 -20.08
CA LYS A 23 -9.10 0.11 -21.07
C LYS A 23 -10.29 0.95 -20.60
N LEU A 24 -11.03 1.51 -21.56
CA LEU A 24 -12.27 2.27 -21.33
C LEU A 24 -12.13 3.38 -20.27
N ARG A 25 -10.96 4.02 -20.21
CA ARG A 25 -10.64 5.00 -19.16
C ARG A 25 -11.61 6.19 -19.20
N SER A 26 -11.87 6.73 -20.39
CA SER A 26 -12.78 7.84 -20.65
C SER A 26 -14.22 7.57 -20.21
N GLU A 27 -14.65 6.31 -20.23
CA GLU A 27 -15.99 5.88 -19.84
C GLU A 27 -16.08 5.60 -18.34
N ARG A 28 -15.07 4.91 -17.78
CA ARG A 28 -15.03 4.52 -16.37
C ARG A 28 -14.88 5.70 -15.42
N PHE A 29 -14.05 6.68 -15.74
CA PHE A 29 -13.77 7.80 -14.80
C PHE A 29 -15.00 8.68 -14.48
N PRO A 30 -15.83 9.08 -15.46
CA PRO A 30 -17.11 9.72 -15.17
C PRO A 30 -18.03 8.85 -14.29
N GLU A 31 -18.06 7.54 -14.53
CA GLU A 31 -18.87 6.60 -13.71
C GLU A 31 -18.35 6.51 -12.27
N ILE A 32 -17.03 6.43 -12.07
CA ILE A 32 -16.41 6.49 -10.74
C ILE A 32 -16.85 7.76 -10.01
N GLY A 33 -16.78 8.92 -10.68
CA GLY A 33 -17.24 10.20 -10.13
C GLY A 33 -18.72 10.18 -9.73
N ARG A 34 -19.59 9.66 -10.60
CA ARG A 34 -21.03 9.55 -10.33
C ARG A 34 -21.35 8.61 -9.16
N ARG A 35 -20.64 7.49 -9.03
CA ARG A 35 -20.79 6.56 -7.90
C ARG A 35 -20.35 7.16 -6.58
N ILE A 36 -19.23 7.90 -6.58
CA ILE A 36 -18.80 8.65 -5.38
C ILE A 36 -19.87 9.69 -5.00
N ALA A 37 -20.39 10.43 -5.97
CA ALA A 37 -21.37 11.49 -5.73
C ALA A 37 -22.71 10.98 -5.19
N SER A 38 -23.12 9.78 -5.60
CA SER A 38 -24.39 9.14 -5.22
C SER A 38 -24.25 8.04 -4.16
N ALA A 39 -23.06 7.84 -3.60
CA ALA A 39 -22.82 6.84 -2.58
C ALA A 39 -23.67 7.08 -1.34
N ASN A 40 -24.14 5.98 -0.73
CA ASN A 40 -24.93 5.99 0.50
C ASN A 40 -24.30 5.02 1.52
N PRO A 41 -23.85 5.51 2.70
CA PRO A 41 -23.90 6.90 3.15
C PRO A 41 -23.00 7.83 2.31
N GLN A 42 -23.34 9.12 2.27
CA GLN A 42 -22.56 10.10 1.50
C GLN A 42 -21.14 10.23 2.08
N PRO A 43 -20.08 10.17 1.25
CA PRO A 43 -18.71 10.24 1.71
C PRO A 43 -18.34 11.65 2.15
N HIS A 44 -17.50 11.73 3.17
CA HIS A 44 -16.89 12.97 3.65
C HIS A 44 -15.46 13.14 3.14
N ILE A 45 -14.73 12.03 2.96
CA ILE A 45 -13.35 12.01 2.49
C ILE A 45 -13.21 10.86 1.49
N VAL A 46 -12.54 11.12 0.37
CA VAL A 46 -12.24 10.10 -0.64
C VAL A 46 -10.76 10.15 -1.00
N ALA A 47 -10.09 9.00 -0.93
CA ALA A 47 -8.71 8.82 -1.35
C ALA A 47 -8.65 7.98 -2.63
N LEU A 48 -8.02 8.50 -3.67
CA LEU A 48 -7.96 7.83 -4.97
C LEU A 48 -6.52 7.54 -5.36
N GLN A 49 -6.28 6.37 -5.94
CA GLN A 49 -4.98 5.94 -6.45
C GLN A 49 -5.05 5.68 -7.96
N GLU A 50 -3.88 5.67 -8.61
CA GLU A 50 -3.72 5.52 -10.06
C GLU A 50 -4.48 6.52 -10.93
N ILE A 51 -4.71 7.75 -10.46
CA ILE A 51 -5.21 8.84 -11.29
C ILE A 51 -4.01 9.62 -11.85
N PHE A 52 -3.47 9.19 -12.99
CA PHE A 52 -2.26 9.81 -13.54
C PHE A 52 -2.54 11.03 -14.42
N CYS A 53 -3.72 11.09 -15.05
CA CYS A 53 -4.09 12.20 -15.93
C CYS A 53 -4.91 13.26 -15.18
N GLN A 54 -4.53 14.53 -15.36
CA GLN A 54 -5.25 15.64 -14.73
C GLN A 54 -6.70 15.77 -15.24
N GLU A 55 -6.96 15.43 -16.50
CA GLU A 55 -8.30 15.40 -17.08
C GLU A 55 -9.23 14.40 -16.36
N ASP A 56 -8.71 13.22 -16.04
CA ASP A 56 -9.43 12.17 -15.31
C ASP A 56 -9.78 12.65 -13.89
N TYR A 57 -8.83 13.30 -13.21
CA TYR A 57 -9.08 13.97 -11.93
C TYR A 57 -10.15 15.07 -12.04
N LEU A 58 -10.05 15.96 -13.02
CA LEU A 58 -11.01 17.05 -13.22
C LEU A 58 -12.42 16.53 -13.53
N THR A 59 -12.51 15.39 -14.22
CA THR A 59 -13.79 14.70 -14.46
C THR A 59 -14.42 14.23 -13.15
N ILE A 60 -13.67 13.54 -12.29
CA ILE A 60 -14.18 13.14 -10.97
C ILE A 60 -14.55 14.37 -10.12
N ARG A 61 -13.74 15.44 -10.16
CA ARG A 61 -14.03 16.70 -9.46
C ARG A 61 -15.34 17.33 -9.92
N ARG A 62 -15.63 17.32 -11.22
CA ARG A 62 -16.91 17.81 -11.74
C ARG A 62 -18.06 17.01 -11.17
N GLU A 63 -18.03 15.69 -11.25
CA GLU A 63 -19.13 14.84 -10.75
C GLU A 63 -19.34 14.98 -9.23
N THR A 64 -18.27 15.15 -8.47
CA THR A 64 -18.33 15.15 -6.99
C THR A 64 -18.47 16.54 -6.35
N ARG A 65 -18.46 17.63 -7.13
CA ARG A 65 -18.35 19.02 -6.63
C ARG A 65 -19.36 19.43 -5.57
N PHE A 66 -20.56 18.87 -5.60
CA PHE A 66 -21.64 19.25 -4.68
C PHE A 66 -21.56 18.52 -3.33
N VAL A 67 -20.88 17.38 -3.27
CA VAL A 67 -20.76 16.56 -2.04
C VAL A 67 -19.37 16.64 -1.44
N LEU A 68 -18.35 16.80 -2.28
CA LEU A 68 -16.94 16.90 -1.92
C LEU A 68 -16.34 18.14 -2.62
N PRO A 69 -16.71 19.37 -2.22
CA PRO A 69 -16.30 20.59 -2.89
C PRO A 69 -14.79 20.85 -2.84
N TYR A 70 -14.03 20.21 -1.95
CA TYR A 70 -12.59 20.38 -1.84
C TYR A 70 -11.85 19.17 -2.43
N GLY A 71 -10.75 19.42 -3.14
CA GLY A 71 -9.97 18.35 -3.74
C GLY A 71 -8.55 18.76 -4.06
N LYS A 72 -7.61 17.83 -3.87
CA LYS A 72 -6.20 18.00 -4.17
C LYS A 72 -5.70 16.85 -5.03
N PHE A 73 -5.17 17.21 -6.20
CA PHE A 73 -4.34 16.34 -7.04
C PHE A 73 -2.88 16.50 -6.65
N TYR A 74 -2.17 15.38 -6.48
CA TYR A 74 -0.79 15.36 -6.01
C TYR A 74 0.18 15.08 -7.16
N HIS A 75 1.12 16.00 -7.36
CA HIS A 75 2.17 15.89 -8.37
C HIS A 75 3.43 15.30 -7.72
N ASN A 76 4.00 14.25 -8.32
CA ASN A 76 5.29 13.69 -7.95
C ASN A 76 5.84 12.82 -9.08
N GLY A 77 7.15 12.61 -9.12
CA GLY A 77 7.79 11.80 -10.15
C GLY A 77 7.61 12.34 -11.58
N ALA A 78 8.13 11.61 -12.56
CA ALA A 78 8.06 11.99 -13.97
C ALA A 78 6.66 11.74 -14.58
N PHE A 79 5.95 10.73 -14.09
CA PHE A 79 4.63 10.34 -14.60
C PHE A 79 3.46 10.67 -13.66
N GLY A 80 3.71 11.42 -12.57
CA GLY A 80 2.70 11.77 -11.58
C GLY A 80 2.58 10.71 -10.47
N ALA A 81 2.18 11.16 -9.27
CA ALA A 81 2.00 10.28 -8.10
C ALA A 81 0.81 9.32 -8.27
N GLY A 82 -0.15 9.67 -9.11
CA GLY A 82 -1.41 8.95 -9.25
C GLY A 82 -2.36 9.13 -8.06
N LEU A 83 -2.12 10.09 -7.16
CA LEU A 83 -2.87 10.24 -5.92
C LEU A 83 -3.76 11.49 -5.93
N ALA A 84 -4.97 11.34 -5.41
CA ALA A 84 -5.88 12.46 -5.13
C ALA A 84 -6.60 12.28 -3.80
N ILE A 85 -6.92 13.39 -3.14
CA ILE A 85 -7.80 13.42 -1.96
C ILE A 85 -8.94 14.39 -2.26
N LEU A 86 -10.18 13.94 -2.05
CA LEU A 86 -11.39 14.76 -2.11
C LEU A 86 -11.98 14.86 -0.71
N SER A 87 -12.59 15.99 -0.39
CA SER A 87 -13.09 16.29 0.95
C SER A 87 -14.35 17.13 0.91
N LYS A 88 -15.27 16.84 1.85
CA LYS A 88 -16.43 17.67 2.16
C LYS A 88 -16.04 18.98 2.84
N TRP A 89 -14.95 18.97 3.60
CA TRP A 89 -14.45 20.11 4.36
C TRP A 89 -13.16 20.71 3.77
N PRO A 90 -12.84 21.99 4.08
CA PRO A 90 -11.62 22.63 3.61
C PRO A 90 -10.34 21.84 3.95
N ILE A 91 -9.45 21.75 2.96
CA ILE A 91 -8.08 21.26 3.15
C ILE A 91 -7.23 22.46 3.60
N GLU A 92 -6.80 22.47 4.86
CA GLU A 92 -6.01 23.57 5.43
C GLU A 92 -4.55 23.52 4.97
N GLU A 93 -3.98 22.31 4.97
CA GLU A 93 -2.60 22.05 4.59
C GLU A 93 -2.55 20.76 3.78
N SER A 94 -1.62 20.70 2.83
CA SER A 94 -1.40 19.51 2.02
C SER A 94 0.05 19.40 1.61
N THR A 95 0.58 18.18 1.60
CA THR A 95 1.98 17.90 1.25
C THR A 95 2.08 16.53 0.58
N MET A 96 2.99 16.40 -0.39
CA MET A 96 3.34 15.12 -1.00
C MET A 96 4.72 14.69 -0.50
N PHE A 97 4.81 13.56 0.19
CA PHE A 97 6.09 12.98 0.61
C PHE A 97 6.48 11.84 -0.31
N SER A 98 7.59 11.99 -1.02
CA SER A 98 8.20 10.91 -1.81
C SER A 98 8.81 9.84 -0.91
N TYR A 99 8.60 8.56 -1.23
CA TYR A 99 9.34 7.52 -0.54
C TYR A 99 10.83 7.49 -0.96
N PRO A 100 11.76 7.38 -0.01
CA PRO A 100 13.19 7.26 -0.31
C PRO A 100 13.59 5.96 -1.02
N LEU A 101 12.73 4.93 -1.05
CA LEU A 101 12.97 3.67 -1.75
C LEU A 101 11.78 3.38 -2.66
N ASN A 102 11.93 3.69 -3.95
CA ASN A 102 10.84 3.76 -4.93
C ASN A 102 10.99 2.89 -6.17
N GLY A 103 11.84 1.87 -6.10
CA GLY A 103 12.04 0.91 -7.17
C GLY A 103 13.34 1.19 -7.90
N ARG A 104 13.48 0.67 -9.12
CA ARG A 104 14.73 0.73 -9.90
C ARG A 104 14.49 1.43 -11.24
N PRO A 105 15.34 2.38 -11.66
CA PRO A 105 15.20 3.06 -12.95
C PRO A 105 15.32 2.08 -14.12
N THR A 106 16.12 1.02 -13.97
CA THR A 106 16.29 0.01 -15.01
C THR A 106 15.07 -0.88 -15.21
N ALA A 107 14.13 -0.90 -14.27
CA ALA A 107 12.87 -1.65 -14.38
C ALA A 107 11.79 -0.79 -15.06
N PHE A 108 12.11 -0.20 -16.21
CA PHE A 108 11.25 0.77 -16.89
C PHE A 108 9.90 0.18 -17.32
N TRP A 109 9.85 -1.12 -17.61
CA TRP A 109 8.61 -1.84 -17.92
C TRP A 109 7.68 -2.02 -16.71
N ARG A 110 8.16 -1.80 -15.48
CA ARG A 110 7.34 -1.83 -14.25
C ARG A 110 6.82 -0.44 -13.86
N GLY A 111 7.50 0.62 -14.26
CA GLY A 111 7.01 2.00 -14.10
C GLY A 111 7.03 2.61 -12.69
N ASP A 112 7.09 1.81 -11.60
CA ASP A 112 7.02 2.30 -10.20
C ASP A 112 8.02 3.42 -9.88
N TRP A 113 9.25 3.32 -10.42
CA TRP A 113 10.29 4.33 -10.20
C TRP A 113 9.91 5.70 -10.80
N TYR A 114 9.23 5.70 -11.95
CA TYR A 114 8.91 6.91 -12.70
C TYR A 114 7.66 7.63 -12.19
N VAL A 115 6.74 6.91 -11.54
CA VAL A 115 5.53 7.50 -10.94
C VAL A 115 5.80 8.16 -9.58
N GLY A 116 6.99 7.98 -9.00
CA GLY A 116 7.35 8.64 -7.74
C GLY A 116 6.36 8.32 -6.61
N LYS A 117 6.24 7.04 -6.23
CA LYS A 117 5.33 6.62 -5.16
C LYS A 117 5.62 7.38 -3.85
N GLY A 118 4.59 7.57 -3.04
CA GLY A 118 4.71 8.37 -1.83
C GLY A 118 3.43 8.42 -1.01
N VAL A 119 3.36 9.40 -0.11
CA VAL A 119 2.22 9.67 0.74
C VAL A 119 1.69 11.07 0.43
N ALA A 120 0.45 11.13 -0.04
CA ALA A 120 -0.32 12.35 -0.16
C ALA A 120 -0.98 12.65 1.19
N CYS A 121 -0.59 13.76 1.81
CA CYS A 121 -1.09 14.19 3.11
C CYS A 121 -2.06 15.38 2.95
N ALA A 122 -3.18 15.33 3.64
CA ALA A 122 -4.12 16.44 3.78
C ALA A 122 -4.55 16.61 5.24
N LYS A 123 -4.42 17.83 5.76
CA LYS A 123 -4.97 18.24 7.05
C LYS A 123 -6.31 18.92 6.81
N ILE A 124 -7.37 18.34 7.34
CA ILE A 124 -8.76 18.72 7.05
C ILE A 124 -9.45 19.06 8.36
N ARG A 125 -10.03 20.27 8.46
CA ARG A 125 -10.81 20.69 9.62
C ARG A 125 -12.27 20.32 9.42
N PHE A 126 -12.79 19.40 10.24
CA PHE A 126 -14.17 18.91 10.14
C PHE A 126 -15.13 19.55 11.17
N GLY A 127 -14.60 20.32 12.12
CA GLY A 127 -15.37 21.01 13.15
C GLY A 127 -14.77 22.35 13.58
N PRO A 128 -15.46 23.10 14.45
CA PRO A 128 -15.08 24.47 14.80
C PRO A 128 -13.86 24.56 15.73
N ARG A 129 -13.54 23.51 16.50
CA ARG A 129 -12.45 23.58 17.49
C ARG A 129 -11.12 23.37 16.80
N ARG A 130 -10.05 23.92 17.40
CA ARG A 130 -8.67 23.80 16.88
C ARG A 130 -8.25 22.35 16.64
N ARG A 131 -8.72 21.43 17.49
CA ARG A 131 -8.41 19.98 17.45
C ARG A 131 -9.40 19.14 16.62
N ASP A 132 -10.47 19.72 16.08
CA ASP A 132 -11.42 19.02 15.20
C ASP A 132 -10.83 18.87 13.80
N VAL A 133 -9.70 18.16 13.74
CA VAL A 133 -8.85 17.99 12.57
C VAL A 133 -8.66 16.50 12.32
N VAL A 134 -8.83 16.12 11.05
CA VAL A 134 -8.46 14.81 10.54
C VAL A 134 -7.30 14.97 9.57
N GLU A 135 -6.22 14.23 9.80
CA GLU A 135 -5.12 14.11 8.86
C GLU A 135 -5.26 12.82 8.06
N VAL A 136 -5.35 12.99 6.74
CA VAL A 136 -5.53 11.92 5.77
C VAL A 136 -4.22 11.66 5.05
N PHE A 137 -3.82 10.40 5.03
CA PHE A 137 -2.61 9.88 4.39
C PHE A 137 -3.03 8.92 3.29
N ASN A 138 -3.12 9.40 2.05
CA ASN A 138 -3.38 8.57 0.88
C ASN A 138 -2.06 8.04 0.31
N THR A 139 -1.95 6.74 0.04
CA THR A 139 -0.74 6.15 -0.55
C THR A 139 -1.04 5.08 -1.57
N HIS A 140 -0.03 4.80 -2.40
CA HIS A 140 0.03 3.63 -3.25
C HIS A 140 1.43 3.04 -3.08
N PHE A 141 1.57 1.90 -2.42
CA PHE A 141 2.87 1.24 -2.22
C PHE A 141 3.41 0.66 -3.54
N HIS A 142 4.69 0.32 -3.54
CA HIS A 142 5.32 -0.39 -4.64
C HIS A 142 4.60 -1.72 -4.90
N ALA A 143 4.25 -1.99 -6.16
CA ALA A 143 3.54 -3.21 -6.52
C ALA A 143 4.39 -4.47 -6.25
N GLN A 144 3.75 -5.52 -5.75
CA GLN A 144 4.33 -6.86 -5.67
C GLN A 144 4.02 -7.62 -6.96
N TYR A 145 5.03 -7.73 -7.82
CA TYR A 145 4.90 -8.42 -9.09
C TYR A 145 4.95 -9.93 -8.88
N SER A 146 3.93 -10.66 -9.35
CA SER A 146 3.83 -12.12 -9.25
C SER A 146 5.01 -12.87 -9.89
N SER A 147 5.72 -12.22 -10.83
CA SER A 147 6.94 -12.74 -11.45
C SER A 147 8.21 -12.60 -10.58
N ASP A 148 8.16 -11.84 -9.48
CA ASP A 148 9.31 -11.60 -8.60
C ASP A 148 9.38 -12.61 -7.45
N GLN A 149 9.72 -13.85 -7.78
CA GLN A 149 9.89 -14.93 -6.80
C GLN A 149 10.97 -14.64 -5.74
N ALA A 150 11.92 -13.76 -6.06
CA ALA A 150 12.99 -13.34 -5.16
C ALA A 150 12.56 -12.29 -4.12
N ASN A 151 11.30 -11.80 -4.19
CA ASN A 151 10.77 -10.75 -3.33
C ASN A 151 11.71 -9.54 -3.27
N THR A 152 12.18 -9.12 -4.44
CA THR A 152 13.25 -8.14 -4.58
C THR A 152 12.85 -6.78 -4.02
N TYR A 153 11.56 -6.47 -3.90
CA TYR A 153 11.05 -5.18 -3.38
C TYR A 153 10.60 -5.23 -1.91
N ALA A 154 10.82 -6.33 -1.18
CA ALA A 154 10.43 -6.44 0.22
C ALA A 154 10.93 -5.27 1.10
N CYS A 155 12.19 -4.87 0.92
CA CYS A 155 12.77 -3.77 1.70
C CYS A 155 12.18 -2.40 1.30
N HIS A 156 11.73 -2.23 0.06
CA HIS A 156 11.09 -1.01 -0.40
C HIS A 156 9.75 -0.88 0.32
N ILE A 157 8.91 -1.90 0.21
CA ILE A 157 7.57 -1.93 0.82
C ILE A 157 7.68 -1.78 2.35
N ALA A 158 8.64 -2.44 3.00
CA ALA A 158 8.88 -2.27 4.43
C ALA A 158 9.30 -0.84 4.80
N SER A 159 10.16 -0.21 4.01
CA SER A 159 10.56 1.20 4.20
C SER A 159 9.40 2.17 3.94
N GLN A 160 8.54 1.90 2.97
CA GLN A 160 7.33 2.68 2.69
C GLN A 160 6.37 2.61 3.88
N ALA A 161 6.11 1.40 4.40
CA ALA A 161 5.33 1.17 5.62
C ALA A 161 5.89 1.93 6.83
N TRP A 162 7.20 1.93 7.00
CA TRP A 162 7.87 2.67 8.07
C TRP A 162 7.67 4.19 7.93
N ASN A 163 7.86 4.73 6.72
CA ASN A 163 7.74 6.16 6.47
C ASN A 163 6.31 6.67 6.72
N ILE A 164 5.28 5.99 6.20
CA ILE A 164 3.89 6.41 6.44
C ILE A 164 3.51 6.23 7.92
N ALA A 165 4.01 5.21 8.62
CA ALA A 165 3.77 5.03 10.05
C ALA A 165 4.30 6.22 10.88
N LYS A 166 5.50 6.74 10.55
CA LYS A 166 6.04 7.95 11.20
C LYS A 166 5.14 9.17 10.99
N LEU A 167 4.64 9.37 9.77
CA LEU A 167 3.75 10.49 9.45
C LEU A 167 2.43 10.40 10.22
N MET A 168 1.81 9.22 10.22
CA MET A 168 0.58 8.94 10.97
C MET A 168 0.78 9.11 12.48
N ARG A 169 1.89 8.62 13.03
CA ARG A 169 2.23 8.81 14.45
C ARG A 169 2.39 10.29 14.79
N GLY A 170 3.13 11.05 13.99
CA GLY A 170 3.29 12.49 14.22
C GLY A 170 1.96 13.26 14.19
N ALA A 171 1.01 12.85 13.35
CA ALA A 171 -0.34 13.44 13.35
C ALA A 171 -1.14 13.09 14.62
N ALA A 172 -1.04 11.84 15.08
CA ALA A 172 -1.67 11.42 16.32
C ALA A 172 -1.08 12.12 17.55
N GLU A 173 0.24 12.36 17.59
CA GLU A 173 0.92 13.13 18.64
C GLU A 173 0.44 14.59 18.71
N ARG A 174 -0.05 15.15 17.59
CA ARG A 174 -0.72 16.45 17.55
C ARG A 174 -2.19 16.41 18.02
N GLY A 175 -2.70 15.21 18.33
CA GLY A 175 -4.07 14.97 18.75
C GLY A 175 -5.10 14.94 17.61
N HIS A 176 -4.65 14.82 16.36
CA HIS A 176 -5.54 14.75 15.21
C HIS A 176 -6.14 13.35 15.04
N VAL A 177 -7.32 13.26 14.43
CA VAL A 177 -7.84 11.99 13.93
C VAL A 177 -6.98 11.57 12.74
N VAL A 178 -6.53 10.31 12.70
CA VAL A 178 -5.63 9.82 11.67
C VAL A 178 -6.33 8.82 10.77
N LEU A 179 -6.27 9.05 9.46
CA LEU A 179 -6.78 8.15 8.44
C LEU A 179 -5.68 7.80 7.43
N GLY A 180 -5.21 6.56 7.43
CA GLY A 180 -4.33 6.00 6.40
C GLY A 180 -5.13 5.25 5.35
N LEU A 181 -5.17 5.74 4.11
CA LEU A 181 -6.03 5.25 3.03
C LEU A 181 -5.19 4.84 1.81
N GLY A 182 -5.63 3.83 1.07
CA GLY A 182 -5.13 3.56 -0.27
C GLY A 182 -4.79 2.11 -0.57
N ASP A 183 -4.04 1.93 -1.66
CA ASP A 183 -3.53 0.63 -2.11
C ASP A 183 -2.15 0.40 -1.51
N PHE A 184 -2.10 -0.37 -0.43
CA PHE A 184 -0.86 -0.64 0.27
C PHE A 184 -0.08 -1.81 -0.35
N ASN A 185 -0.57 -2.44 -1.43
CA ASN A 185 0.12 -3.57 -2.10
C ASN A 185 0.70 -4.60 -1.12
N MET A 186 -0.02 -4.86 -0.02
CA MET A 186 0.41 -5.73 1.07
C MET A 186 -0.73 -6.61 1.55
N LEU A 187 -0.36 -7.75 2.12
CA LEU A 187 -1.32 -8.69 2.69
C LEU A 187 -1.54 -8.45 4.19
N PRO A 188 -2.71 -8.81 4.74
CA PRO A 188 -2.98 -8.65 6.17
C PRO A 188 -1.97 -9.41 7.03
N LEU A 189 -1.52 -8.79 8.13
CA LEU A 189 -0.49 -9.33 9.05
C LEU A 189 0.89 -9.62 8.43
N SER A 190 1.13 -9.24 7.18
CA SER A 190 2.48 -9.23 6.60
C SER A 190 3.39 -8.22 7.34
N LEU A 191 4.70 -8.31 7.12
CA LEU A 191 5.66 -7.39 7.75
C LEU A 191 5.30 -5.90 7.61
N PRO A 192 5.00 -5.34 6.41
CA PRO A 192 4.62 -3.93 6.29
C PRO A 192 3.34 -3.58 7.06
N HIS A 193 2.33 -4.45 7.08
CA HIS A 193 1.10 -4.25 7.87
C HIS A 193 1.41 -4.18 9.37
N ARG A 194 2.28 -5.07 9.84
CA ARG A 194 2.75 -5.08 11.23
C ARG A 194 3.58 -3.84 11.57
N ILE A 195 4.42 -3.35 10.66
CA ILE A 195 5.17 -2.10 10.85
C ILE A 195 4.19 -0.95 11.09
N ILE A 196 3.17 -0.80 10.23
CA ILE A 196 2.17 0.27 10.37
C ILE A 196 1.43 0.17 11.70
N THR A 197 0.86 -0.99 12.02
CA THR A 197 0.03 -1.16 13.22
C THR A 197 0.82 -1.22 14.53
N ALA A 198 2.15 -1.35 14.48
CA ALA A 198 3.02 -1.26 15.64
C ALA A 198 3.57 0.15 15.87
N HIS A 199 3.82 0.91 14.81
CA HIS A 199 4.51 2.20 14.89
C HIS A 199 3.62 3.42 14.71
N ALA A 200 2.36 3.24 14.32
CA ALA A 200 1.36 4.29 14.33
C ALA A 200 0.18 3.88 15.24
N PRO A 201 -0.41 4.80 16.01
CA PRO A 201 -1.58 4.54 16.85
C PRO A 201 -2.86 4.47 16.00
N VAL A 202 -2.87 3.54 15.05
CA VAL A 202 -3.96 3.29 14.10
C VAL A 202 -4.27 1.80 14.05
N ARG A 203 -5.51 1.47 13.69
CA ARG A 203 -5.99 0.11 13.52
C ARG A 203 -6.44 -0.14 12.09
N ASP A 204 -6.22 -1.36 11.60
CA ASP A 204 -6.79 -1.83 10.34
C ASP A 204 -8.31 -1.95 10.51
N ALA A 205 -9.06 -1.02 9.93
CA ALA A 205 -10.50 -0.90 10.13
C ALA A 205 -11.25 -2.20 9.76
N TRP A 206 -10.77 -2.92 8.73
CA TRP A 206 -11.37 -4.20 8.34
C TRP A 206 -11.18 -5.27 9.40
N ARG A 207 -9.98 -5.36 9.98
CA ARG A 207 -9.70 -6.38 11.01
C ARG A 207 -10.27 -6.03 12.37
N VAL A 208 -10.66 -4.78 12.61
CA VAL A 208 -11.43 -4.42 13.81
C VAL A 208 -12.79 -5.10 13.78
N LEU A 209 -13.48 -5.10 12.62
CA LEU A 209 -14.81 -5.70 12.48
C LEU A 209 -14.77 -7.18 12.06
N HIS A 210 -13.76 -7.58 11.29
CA HIS A 210 -13.53 -8.94 10.80
C HIS A 210 -12.14 -9.46 11.25
N PRO A 211 -11.95 -9.73 12.55
CA PRO A 211 -10.64 -10.13 13.10
C PRO A 211 -10.10 -11.41 12.48
N GLU A 212 -10.99 -12.25 11.96
CA GLU A 212 -10.68 -13.53 11.33
C GLU A 212 -10.63 -13.48 9.80
N SER A 213 -10.69 -12.30 9.18
CA SER A 213 -10.50 -12.11 7.74
C SER A 213 -9.20 -12.76 7.23
N SER A 214 -9.22 -13.18 5.96
CA SER A 214 -8.12 -13.86 5.28
C SER A 214 -6.77 -13.12 5.41
N LEU A 215 -5.68 -13.90 5.42
CA LEU A 215 -4.30 -13.40 5.38
C LEU A 215 -3.77 -13.27 3.94
N GLY A 216 -4.55 -13.64 2.94
CA GLY A 216 -4.19 -13.50 1.52
C GLY A 216 -4.97 -14.46 0.61
N PRO A 217 -4.50 -14.66 -0.65
CA PRO A 217 -5.03 -15.70 -1.52
C PRO A 217 -4.99 -17.10 -0.86
N ALA A 218 -5.84 -18.01 -1.31
CA ALA A 218 -5.98 -19.34 -0.70
C ALA A 218 -4.67 -20.18 -0.73
N ASP A 219 -3.78 -19.92 -1.68
CA ASP A 219 -2.47 -20.57 -1.79
C ASP A 219 -1.36 -19.85 -0.99
N HIS A 220 -1.63 -18.68 -0.42
CA HIS A 220 -0.69 -17.96 0.43
C HIS A 220 -0.35 -18.78 1.66
N ALA A 221 0.94 -19.00 1.94
CA ALA A 221 1.37 -19.96 2.95
C ALA A 221 0.74 -19.72 4.35
N PRO A 222 0.73 -18.50 4.91
CA PRO A 222 -0.02 -18.18 6.14
C PRO A 222 -1.52 -18.52 6.09
N GLU A 223 -2.21 -18.31 4.97
CA GLU A 223 -3.64 -18.61 4.85
C GLU A 223 -3.89 -20.11 4.73
N ARG A 224 -3.15 -20.80 3.85
CA ARG A 224 -3.19 -22.26 3.69
C ARG A 224 -2.96 -22.98 5.03
N ASN A 225 -2.07 -22.44 5.83
CA ASN A 225 -1.72 -22.92 7.16
C ASN A 225 -2.91 -22.86 8.15
N ARG A 226 -3.85 -21.93 7.98
CA ARG A 226 -5.08 -21.87 8.81
C ARG A 226 -6.05 -23.02 8.54
N ARG A 227 -5.85 -23.78 7.46
CA ARG A 227 -6.68 -24.93 7.05
C ARG A 227 -8.18 -24.60 7.00
N ARG A 228 -8.50 -23.38 6.57
CA ARG A 228 -9.89 -22.96 6.32
C ARG A 228 -10.35 -23.42 4.95
N PRO A 229 -11.68 -23.58 4.75
CA PRO A 229 -12.24 -23.79 3.42
C PRO A 229 -11.79 -22.67 2.46
N ILE A 230 -11.59 -23.04 1.18
CA ILE A 230 -11.30 -22.04 0.15
C ILE A 230 -12.53 -21.13 0.03
N PRO A 231 -12.35 -19.80 0.11
CA PRO A 231 -13.46 -18.87 0.15
C PRO A 231 -14.21 -18.82 -1.19
N THR A 232 -15.51 -18.52 -1.11
CA THR A 232 -16.31 -18.13 -2.27
C THR A 232 -16.10 -16.65 -2.58
N ALA A 233 -16.55 -16.20 -3.76
CA ALA A 233 -16.51 -14.78 -4.14
C ALA A 233 -17.23 -13.90 -3.11
N ASP A 234 -18.41 -14.32 -2.63
CA ASP A 234 -19.19 -13.61 -1.63
C ASP A 234 -18.48 -13.53 -0.27
N LEU A 235 -17.91 -14.65 0.19
CA LEU A 235 -17.15 -14.68 1.45
C LEU A 235 -15.91 -13.79 1.35
N ASN A 236 -15.24 -13.80 0.20
CA ASN A 236 -14.07 -12.97 -0.01
C ASN A 236 -14.37 -11.48 0.09
N VAL A 237 -15.50 -11.05 -0.46
CA VAL A 237 -15.92 -9.66 -0.44
C VAL A 237 -16.45 -9.26 0.94
N LYS A 238 -17.37 -10.05 1.51
CA LYS A 238 -18.09 -9.68 2.74
C LYS A 238 -17.27 -9.85 4.02
N GLU A 239 -16.46 -10.91 4.10
CA GLU A 239 -15.70 -11.22 5.31
C GLU A 239 -14.21 -10.93 5.16
N ASN A 240 -13.61 -11.28 4.02
CA ASN A 240 -12.16 -11.14 3.84
C ASN A 240 -11.73 -9.76 3.31
N GLY A 241 -12.67 -8.95 2.80
CA GLY A 241 -12.41 -7.63 2.23
C GLY A 241 -11.55 -7.68 0.97
N ALA A 242 -11.70 -8.73 0.16
CA ALA A 242 -10.96 -8.86 -1.08
C ALA A 242 -11.39 -7.79 -2.09
N THR A 243 -10.48 -6.86 -2.37
CA THR A 243 -10.69 -5.75 -3.31
C THR A 243 -10.04 -6.00 -4.66
N SER A 244 -9.08 -6.93 -4.75
CA SER A 244 -8.31 -7.19 -5.95
C SER A 244 -8.27 -8.69 -6.25
N ASP A 245 -8.03 -9.02 -7.52
CA ASP A 245 -7.92 -10.38 -8.05
C ASP A 245 -9.14 -11.29 -7.86
N ASN A 246 -10.26 -10.76 -7.37
CA ASN A 246 -11.46 -11.54 -7.16
C ASN A 246 -12.05 -12.04 -8.51
N VAL A 247 -12.75 -13.18 -8.47
CA VAL A 247 -13.35 -13.78 -9.66
C VAL A 247 -14.55 -13.02 -10.23
N SER A 248 -15.23 -12.18 -9.45
CA SER A 248 -16.33 -11.34 -9.94
C SER A 248 -15.86 -10.11 -10.72
N ASN A 249 -14.58 -9.74 -10.61
CA ASN A 249 -14.04 -8.59 -11.32
C ASN A 249 -13.80 -8.94 -12.80
N THR A 250 -14.48 -8.22 -13.70
CA THR A 250 -14.45 -8.50 -15.15
C THR A 250 -13.07 -8.40 -15.78
N TRP A 251 -12.14 -7.66 -15.18
CA TRP A 251 -10.79 -7.54 -15.71
C TRP A 251 -10.02 -8.85 -15.58
N ARG A 252 -10.40 -9.70 -14.62
CA ARG A 252 -9.87 -11.06 -14.39
C ARG A 252 -10.57 -12.15 -15.19
N TRP A 253 -11.68 -11.84 -15.86
CA TRP A 253 -12.44 -12.83 -16.59
C TRP A 253 -11.70 -13.41 -17.80
N SER A 254 -11.93 -14.69 -18.03
CA SER A 254 -11.47 -15.42 -19.22
C SER A 254 -12.08 -14.85 -20.51
N PRO A 255 -11.47 -15.12 -21.69
CA PRO A 255 -12.05 -14.72 -22.97
C PRO A 255 -13.49 -15.21 -23.18
N ASN A 256 -13.83 -16.41 -22.68
CA ASN A 256 -15.18 -16.95 -22.79
C ASN A 256 -16.20 -16.16 -21.95
N GLN A 257 -15.87 -15.86 -20.69
CA GLN A 257 -16.73 -15.05 -19.81
C GLN A 257 -16.93 -13.65 -20.38
N LYS A 258 -15.87 -13.02 -20.93
CA LYS A 258 -15.97 -11.72 -21.61
C LYS A 258 -16.86 -11.78 -22.85
N ARG A 259 -16.84 -12.89 -23.60
CA ARG A 259 -17.74 -13.12 -24.74
C ARG A 259 -19.19 -13.23 -24.29
N LEU A 260 -19.48 -13.98 -23.22
CA LEU A 260 -20.84 -14.10 -22.66
C LEU A 260 -21.38 -12.74 -22.20
N LEU A 261 -20.53 -11.92 -21.55
CA LEU A 261 -20.88 -10.56 -21.17
C LEU A 261 -21.24 -9.68 -22.38
N ALA A 262 -20.47 -9.79 -23.46
CA ALA A 262 -20.72 -9.08 -24.71
C ALA A 262 -22.02 -9.53 -25.40
N GLN A 263 -22.46 -10.78 -25.17
CA GLN A 263 -23.74 -11.31 -25.62
C GLN A 263 -24.92 -10.91 -24.72
N GLY A 264 -24.65 -10.20 -23.62
CA GLY A 264 -25.67 -9.71 -22.68
C GLY A 264 -26.11 -10.71 -21.63
N VAL A 265 -25.33 -11.77 -21.40
CA VAL A 265 -25.52 -12.64 -20.23
C VAL A 265 -25.17 -11.84 -18.97
N ASP A 266 -26.04 -11.95 -17.97
CA ASP A 266 -25.88 -11.23 -16.71
C ASP A 266 -24.65 -11.69 -15.91
N HIS A 267 -24.05 -10.77 -15.16
CA HIS A 267 -22.87 -10.99 -14.34
C HIS A 267 -23.04 -12.13 -13.35
N ALA A 268 -24.17 -12.14 -12.62
CA ALA A 268 -24.44 -13.15 -11.60
C ALA A 268 -24.65 -14.54 -12.21
N THR A 269 -24.99 -14.62 -13.50
CA THR A 269 -25.07 -15.89 -14.24
C THR A 269 -23.68 -16.37 -14.67
N ILE A 270 -22.77 -15.47 -15.04
CA ILE A 270 -21.41 -15.81 -15.49
C ILE A 270 -20.52 -16.23 -14.32
N VAL A 271 -20.61 -15.50 -13.19
CA VAL A 271 -19.90 -15.81 -11.95
C VAL A 271 -20.88 -15.70 -10.78
N PRO A 272 -21.55 -16.80 -10.41
CA PRO A 272 -22.38 -16.86 -9.22
C PRO A 272 -21.63 -16.47 -7.94
N HIS A 273 -22.33 -15.90 -6.96
CA HIS A 273 -21.76 -15.42 -5.71
C HIS A 273 -21.05 -16.52 -4.88
N ASP A 274 -21.48 -17.77 -5.00
CA ASP A 274 -20.89 -18.95 -4.36
C ASP A 274 -19.72 -19.57 -5.14
N SER A 275 -19.32 -18.97 -6.28
CA SER A 275 -18.15 -19.39 -7.04
C SER A 275 -16.89 -19.38 -6.17
N ILE A 276 -16.08 -20.43 -6.27
CA ILE A 276 -14.81 -20.52 -5.55
C ILE A 276 -13.85 -19.42 -6.03
N ASP A 277 -13.31 -18.65 -5.09
CA ASP A 277 -12.43 -17.51 -5.34
C ASP A 277 -11.08 -17.70 -4.62
N LYS A 278 -10.20 -18.50 -5.24
CA LYS A 278 -8.83 -18.71 -4.75
C LYS A 278 -7.95 -17.46 -4.79
N PRO A 279 -7.97 -16.63 -5.86
CA PRO A 279 -7.00 -15.54 -6.01
C PRO A 279 -7.38 -14.24 -5.28
N GLY A 280 -8.65 -14.06 -4.89
CA GLY A 280 -9.13 -12.86 -4.21
C GLY A 280 -8.26 -12.47 -3.01
N LYS A 281 -7.88 -11.19 -2.94
CA LYS A 281 -7.00 -10.66 -1.90
C LYS A 281 -7.27 -9.20 -1.57
N ARG A 282 -6.93 -8.82 -0.34
CA ARG A 282 -7.09 -7.46 0.19
C ARG A 282 -5.78 -6.70 0.08
N LEU A 283 -5.76 -5.71 -0.82
CA LEU A 283 -4.61 -4.80 -1.02
C LEU A 283 -4.91 -3.37 -0.58
N ASP A 284 -6.18 -3.00 -0.57
CA ASP A 284 -6.66 -1.67 -0.21
C ASP A 284 -7.05 -1.63 1.28
N TYR A 285 -6.64 -0.58 1.98
CA TYR A 285 -6.82 -0.47 3.43
C TYR A 285 -7.33 0.90 3.85
N ILE A 286 -8.05 0.86 4.98
CA ILE A 286 -8.36 2.01 5.81
C ILE A 286 -7.75 1.73 7.18
N PHE A 287 -6.74 2.52 7.55
CA PHE A 287 -6.17 2.57 8.89
C PHE A 287 -6.77 3.75 9.63
N ALA A 288 -7.33 3.51 10.81
CA ALA A 288 -8.09 4.50 11.56
C ALA A 288 -7.53 4.66 12.98
N GLY A 289 -7.24 5.90 13.38
CA GLY A 289 -6.85 6.27 14.74
C GLY A 289 -8.04 6.78 15.56
N THR A 290 -7.98 6.65 16.89
CA THR A 290 -9.10 7.02 17.78
C THR A 290 -9.20 8.53 18.06
N GLY A 291 -8.22 9.32 17.62
CA GLY A 291 -8.03 10.72 18.03
C GLY A 291 -7.51 10.84 19.46
N ASP A 292 -7.42 12.08 19.95
CA ASP A 292 -6.99 12.37 21.33
C ASP A 292 -8.13 12.14 22.33
N VAL A 293 -8.28 10.88 22.75
CA VAL A 293 -9.32 10.44 23.70
C VAL A 293 -9.15 11.13 25.06
N ALA A 294 -7.91 11.34 25.49
CA ALA A 294 -7.61 11.97 26.77
C ALA A 294 -8.05 13.44 26.80
N ALA A 295 -7.81 14.18 25.72
CA ALA A 295 -8.26 15.56 25.60
C ALA A 295 -9.73 15.73 25.21
N SER A 296 -10.42 14.64 24.89
CA SER A 296 -11.82 14.64 24.48
C SER A 296 -12.74 14.09 25.57
N ASP A 297 -12.35 14.19 26.84
CA ASP A 297 -13.09 13.70 28.00
C ASP A 297 -13.52 12.22 27.88
N GLY A 298 -12.67 11.39 27.27
CA GLY A 298 -12.93 9.97 27.03
C GLY A 298 -13.69 9.67 25.73
N ALA A 299 -14.11 10.68 24.97
CA ALA A 299 -14.71 10.49 23.65
C ALA A 299 -13.63 10.18 22.60
N GLY A 300 -13.88 9.21 21.74
CA GLY A 300 -12.95 8.80 20.69
C GLY A 300 -13.69 8.41 19.42
N TRP A 301 -12.93 8.18 18.36
CA TRP A 301 -13.46 7.74 17.08
C TRP A 301 -13.33 6.22 16.94
N VAL A 302 -14.42 5.52 16.59
CA VAL A 302 -14.45 4.07 16.41
C VAL A 302 -15.02 3.65 15.05
N VAL A 303 -14.46 2.60 14.46
CA VAL A 303 -14.96 2.03 13.21
C VAL A 303 -16.34 1.41 13.48
N ARG A 304 -17.39 1.94 12.84
CA ARG A 304 -18.76 1.45 12.99
C ARG A 304 -19.16 0.47 11.90
N ASP A 305 -18.74 0.75 10.68
CA ASP A 305 -19.07 -0.07 9.50
C ASP A 305 -17.87 -0.11 8.54
N ILE A 306 -17.76 -1.22 7.80
CA ILE A 306 -16.81 -1.37 6.71
C ILE A 306 -17.33 -2.34 5.65
N ARG A 307 -17.11 -2.01 4.37
CA ARG A 307 -17.52 -2.85 3.26
C ARG A 307 -16.63 -2.69 2.03
N VAL A 308 -16.66 -3.69 1.15
CA VAL A 308 -16.18 -3.56 -0.22
C VAL A 308 -17.29 -2.91 -1.04
N GLY A 309 -16.97 -1.87 -1.79
CA GLY A 309 -17.91 -1.09 -2.58
C GLY A 309 -17.58 -1.06 -4.07
N MET A 310 -18.39 -0.32 -4.84
CA MET A 310 -18.27 -0.15 -6.30
C MET A 310 -18.13 -1.45 -7.10
N MET A 311 -18.79 -2.51 -6.64
CA MET A 311 -18.74 -3.83 -7.27
C MET A 311 -19.57 -3.94 -8.54
N ASP A 312 -20.62 -3.13 -8.65
CA ASP A 312 -21.56 -3.19 -9.77
C ASP A 312 -20.85 -2.93 -11.10
N PRO A 313 -21.22 -3.61 -12.19
CA PRO A 313 -20.68 -3.32 -13.50
C PRO A 313 -21.06 -1.91 -13.95
N HIS A 314 -20.22 -1.29 -14.78
CA HIS A 314 -20.52 -0.04 -15.45
C HIS A 314 -21.81 -0.20 -16.26
N PRO A 315 -22.79 0.73 -16.19
CA PRO A 315 -24.14 0.53 -16.74
C PRO A 315 -24.16 0.23 -18.24
N THR A 316 -23.35 0.93 -19.04
CA THR A 316 -23.25 0.72 -20.49
C THR A 316 -22.10 -0.22 -20.90
N ALA A 317 -20.89 0.01 -20.40
CA ALA A 317 -19.71 -0.81 -20.72
C ALA A 317 -19.73 -2.24 -20.12
N ARG A 318 -20.60 -2.48 -19.13
CA ARG A 318 -20.79 -3.77 -18.43
C ARG A 318 -19.56 -4.38 -17.74
N CYS A 319 -18.43 -3.67 -17.73
CA CYS A 319 -17.21 -4.05 -17.03
C CYS A 319 -17.16 -3.42 -15.63
N SER A 320 -16.35 -4.00 -14.73
CA SER A 320 -15.98 -3.39 -13.46
C SER A 320 -15.36 -2.01 -13.69
N VAL A 321 -15.67 -1.03 -12.84
CA VAL A 321 -15.19 0.35 -13.01
C VAL A 321 -13.70 0.51 -12.73
N SER A 322 -13.06 -0.46 -12.06
CA SER A 322 -11.62 -0.58 -11.88
C SER A 322 -11.24 -2.06 -11.74
N ASP A 323 -9.95 -2.39 -11.85
CA ASP A 323 -9.42 -3.73 -11.52
C ASP A 323 -9.34 -3.96 -10.00
N HIS A 324 -9.63 -2.91 -9.21
CA HIS A 324 -9.91 -2.96 -7.78
C HIS A 324 -11.37 -2.57 -7.48
N TYR A 325 -11.90 -3.07 -6.38
CA TYR A 325 -13.11 -2.56 -5.73
C TYR A 325 -12.75 -1.55 -4.63
N SER A 326 -13.69 -0.66 -4.27
CA SER A 326 -13.43 0.32 -3.21
C SER A 326 -13.47 -0.34 -1.82
N VAL A 327 -12.80 0.28 -0.85
CA VAL A 327 -13.07 0.05 0.57
C VAL A 327 -13.78 1.27 1.10
N GLU A 328 -14.91 1.05 1.78
CA GLU A 328 -15.76 2.11 2.33
C GLU A 328 -15.94 1.86 3.83
N ALA A 329 -15.78 2.89 4.65
CA ALA A 329 -15.95 2.78 6.10
C ALA A 329 -16.65 4.00 6.69
N SER A 330 -17.36 3.78 7.78
CA SER A 330 -17.91 4.84 8.64
C SER A 330 -17.19 4.86 9.97
N HIS A 331 -16.55 5.99 10.26
CA HIS A 331 -15.84 6.23 11.51
C HIS A 331 -16.70 7.10 12.40
N GLY A 332 -17.32 6.52 13.43
CA GLY A 332 -18.27 7.23 14.28
C GLY A 332 -17.67 7.70 15.59
N THR A 333 -18.26 8.74 16.18
CA THR A 333 -17.93 9.16 17.54
C THR A 333 -18.43 8.13 18.56
N PHE A 334 -17.61 7.83 19.55
CA PHE A 334 -17.96 7.03 20.72
C PHE A 334 -17.73 7.87 21.96
N GLN A 335 -18.74 7.98 22.81
CA GLN A 335 -18.66 8.65 24.10
C GLN A 335 -19.05 7.64 25.18
N PRO A 336 -18.18 7.34 26.16
CA PRO A 336 -18.54 6.44 27.25
C PRO A 336 -19.66 7.06 28.10
N LEU A 337 -20.67 6.25 28.44
CA LEU A 337 -21.88 6.67 29.19
C LEU A 337 -21.58 7.12 30.64
N LEU A 338 -20.38 6.85 31.15
CA LEU A 338 -19.88 7.24 32.46
C LEU A 338 -18.49 7.85 32.28
N ARG A 339 -18.18 8.95 32.98
CA ARG A 339 -16.81 9.49 33.06
C ARG A 339 -15.92 8.38 33.60
N PRO A 340 -15.05 7.77 32.78
CA PRO A 340 -14.28 6.65 33.27
C PRO A 340 -13.27 7.21 34.28
N GLY A 341 -13.15 6.58 35.44
CA GLY A 341 -12.08 6.93 36.38
C GLY A 341 -10.70 6.77 35.70
N PRO A 342 -9.60 7.32 36.24
CA PRO A 342 -8.27 7.17 35.66
C PRO A 342 -7.89 5.70 35.34
N ALA A 343 -8.39 4.76 36.15
CA ALA A 343 -8.23 3.32 35.95
C ALA A 343 -9.08 2.74 34.80
N GLU A 344 -10.27 3.31 34.52
CA GLU A 344 -11.10 2.89 33.39
C GLU A 344 -10.67 3.54 32.07
N ILE A 345 -10.08 4.75 32.09
CA ILE A 345 -9.37 5.31 30.93
C ILE A 345 -8.17 4.42 30.60
N HIS A 346 -7.40 4.01 31.62
CA HIS A 346 -6.33 3.02 31.46
C HIS A 346 -6.85 1.67 30.94
N TRP A 347 -8.03 1.23 31.36
CA TRP A 347 -8.65 -0.01 30.88
C TRP A 347 -9.27 0.12 29.48
N LEU A 348 -9.84 1.26 29.10
CA LEU A 348 -10.37 1.54 27.76
C LEU A 348 -9.20 1.68 26.78
N HIS A 349 -8.13 2.38 27.19
CA HIS A 349 -6.83 2.32 26.54
C HIS A 349 -6.38 0.87 26.44
N HIS A 350 -6.31 0.08 27.51
CA HIS A 350 -5.87 -1.33 27.47
C HIS A 350 -6.77 -2.24 26.62
N ARG A 351 -8.09 -1.99 26.51
CA ARG A 351 -9.02 -2.76 25.67
C ARG A 351 -8.94 -2.34 24.20
N LEU A 352 -8.68 -1.07 23.93
CA LEU A 352 -8.40 -0.51 22.61
C LEU A 352 -6.93 -0.73 22.18
N ASP A 353 -6.00 -0.94 23.13
CA ASP A 353 -4.56 -1.23 23.03
C ASP A 353 -4.23 -2.71 23.15
N GLN A 354 -5.22 -3.59 23.31
CA GLN A 354 -4.98 -4.99 23.66
C GLN A 354 -4.21 -5.76 22.57
N ARG A 355 -2.86 -5.73 22.71
CA ARG A 355 -1.89 -6.74 22.30
C ARG A 355 -0.71 -6.85 23.30
N HIS A 356 -0.93 -6.52 24.58
CA HIS A 356 0.06 -6.77 25.63
C HIS A 356 -0.56 -7.35 26.92
N LEU A 357 -1.12 -8.57 26.85
CA LEU A 357 -1.25 -9.42 28.04
C LEU A 357 -0.58 -10.79 27.79
N PRO A 358 0.21 -11.30 28.75
CA PRO A 358 0.73 -12.67 28.74
C PRO A 358 -0.41 -13.69 28.92
N PRO A 359 -0.25 -14.94 28.46
CA PRO A 359 -1.35 -15.87 28.26
C PRO A 359 -1.77 -16.59 29.56
N HIS A 360 -2.54 -15.95 30.43
CA HIS A 360 -3.30 -16.61 31.51
C HIS A 360 -4.55 -15.74 31.80
N SER A 361 -5.80 -16.19 31.92
CA SER A 361 -6.42 -17.51 32.04
C SER A 361 -7.93 -17.32 31.78
N ILE A 362 -8.48 -17.99 30.76
CA ILE A 362 -9.95 -18.16 30.61
C ILE A 362 -10.22 -19.68 30.68
N PRO A 363 -11.11 -20.14 31.56
CA PRO A 363 -11.32 -21.57 31.78
C PRO A 363 -12.20 -22.20 30.69
N HIS A 364 -11.64 -23.24 30.04
CA HIS A 364 -12.27 -24.41 29.39
C HIS A 364 -13.32 -24.14 28.29
N ARG A 365 -13.26 -24.66 27.06
CA ARG A 365 -12.86 -25.98 26.52
C ARG A 365 -12.65 -25.80 25.00
N HIS A 366 -11.43 -25.51 24.54
CA HIS A 366 -11.08 -25.68 23.14
C HIS A 366 -9.80 -26.49 23.03
N ARG A 367 -9.92 -27.61 22.32
CA ARG A 367 -8.88 -28.60 22.03
C ARG A 367 -7.67 -27.88 21.44
N ALA A 368 -6.55 -27.93 22.16
CA ALA A 368 -5.31 -27.23 21.83
C ALA A 368 -4.92 -27.41 20.36
N LEU A 369 -5.00 -26.32 19.60
CA LEU A 369 -4.31 -26.20 18.31
C LEU A 369 -2.81 -26.22 18.63
N ARG A 370 -2.12 -27.26 18.14
CA ARG A 370 -0.65 -27.33 18.18
C ARG A 370 -0.07 -26.04 17.56
N PRO A 371 1.02 -25.48 18.12
CA PRO A 371 1.71 -24.35 17.51
C PRO A 371 2.07 -24.72 16.08
N LEU A 372 1.50 -23.97 15.14
CA LEU A 372 1.81 -24.10 13.73
C LEU A 372 3.31 -23.94 13.50
N ASP A 373 3.85 -24.74 12.58
CA ASP A 373 5.25 -24.72 12.17
C ASP A 373 5.77 -23.30 11.96
N ARG A 374 6.83 -22.98 12.72
CA ARG A 374 7.49 -21.68 12.79
C ARG A 374 8.06 -21.31 11.40
N PRO A 375 7.72 -20.15 10.81
CA PRO A 375 8.58 -19.58 9.78
C PRO A 375 9.91 -19.16 10.41
N ALA A 376 11.01 -19.42 9.72
CA ALA A 376 12.36 -19.13 10.20
C ALA A 376 12.48 -17.69 10.74
N PRO A 377 13.10 -17.47 11.91
CA PRO A 377 13.39 -16.12 12.39
C PRO A 377 14.19 -15.39 11.31
N LEU A 378 13.84 -14.12 11.04
CA LEU A 378 14.57 -13.29 10.10
C LEU A 378 15.98 -13.04 10.68
N ARG A 379 16.92 -13.95 10.42
CA ARG A 379 18.30 -13.97 10.98
C ARG A 379 19.15 -12.76 10.60
N SER A 380 18.62 -11.80 9.82
CA SER A 380 19.30 -10.57 9.41
C SER A 380 18.28 -9.48 9.04
N PRO A 381 18.50 -8.19 9.34
CA PRO A 381 17.71 -7.09 8.80
C PRO A 381 17.64 -7.19 7.27
N LEU A 382 16.45 -7.04 6.68
CA LEU A 382 16.23 -6.98 5.22
C LEU A 382 17.25 -6.09 4.47
N PRO A 383 17.68 -4.92 4.99
CA PRO A 383 18.71 -4.09 4.36
C PRO A 383 20.05 -4.81 4.13
N ARG A 384 20.54 -5.57 5.12
CA ARG A 384 21.87 -6.22 5.07
C ARG A 384 22.01 -7.27 3.97
N ARG A 385 20.91 -7.86 3.50
CA ARG A 385 20.93 -8.80 2.37
C ARG A 385 21.03 -8.11 1.01
N ARG A 386 20.60 -6.85 0.91
CA ARG A 386 20.51 -6.13 -0.36
C ARG A 386 21.78 -5.33 -0.68
N GLU A 387 22.47 -4.83 0.33
CA GLU A 387 23.67 -3.99 0.12
C GLU A 387 24.75 -4.65 -0.75
N PRO A 388 25.16 -5.93 -0.55
CA PRO A 388 26.22 -6.53 -1.35
C PRO A 388 25.86 -6.62 -2.84
N LEU A 389 24.59 -6.92 -3.14
CA LEU A 389 24.07 -6.97 -4.50
C LEU A 389 24.17 -5.60 -5.19
N LEU A 390 23.80 -4.52 -4.49
CA LEU A 390 23.88 -3.16 -5.02
C LEU A 390 25.32 -2.73 -5.29
N HIS A 391 26.28 -3.10 -4.44
CA HIS A 391 27.70 -2.82 -4.66
C HIS A 391 28.22 -3.54 -5.92
N GLY A 392 27.86 -4.81 -6.10
CA GLY A 392 28.20 -5.58 -7.31
C GLY A 392 27.61 -4.95 -8.57
N HIS A 393 26.32 -4.61 -8.56
CA HIS A 393 25.67 -3.94 -9.69
C HIS A 393 26.30 -2.57 -10.00
N ARG A 394 26.66 -1.79 -8.98
CA ARG A 394 27.34 -0.49 -9.16
C ARG A 394 28.68 -0.69 -9.87
N PHE A 395 29.49 -1.65 -9.41
CA PHE A 395 30.80 -1.93 -9.98
C PHE A 395 30.71 -2.30 -11.47
N TRP A 396 29.89 -3.29 -11.83
CA TRP A 396 29.77 -3.74 -13.23
C TRP A 396 29.23 -2.66 -14.17
N ARG A 397 28.30 -1.82 -13.70
CA ARG A 397 27.80 -0.68 -14.49
C ARG A 397 28.87 0.41 -14.67
N SER A 398 29.68 0.68 -13.65
CA SER A 398 30.83 1.57 -13.79
C SER A 398 31.86 1.02 -14.78
N VAL A 399 32.14 -0.28 -14.75
CA VAL A 399 33.02 -0.94 -15.73
C VAL A 399 32.45 -0.80 -17.15
N HIS A 400 31.15 -1.02 -17.34
CA HIS A 400 30.51 -0.86 -18.65
C HIS A 400 30.65 0.56 -19.21
N PHE A 401 30.53 1.60 -18.36
CA PHE A 401 30.80 2.99 -18.74
C PHE A 401 32.24 3.18 -19.26
N PHE A 402 33.25 2.78 -18.48
CA PHE A 402 34.65 2.99 -18.86
C PHE A 402 35.04 2.18 -20.10
N VAL A 403 34.54 0.95 -20.24
CA VAL A 403 34.71 0.14 -21.46
C VAL A 403 34.05 0.82 -22.66
N GLY A 404 32.82 1.32 -22.51
CA GLY A 404 32.11 2.04 -23.57
C GLY A 404 32.87 3.28 -24.05
N VAL A 405 33.43 4.07 -23.12
CA VAL A 405 34.29 5.23 -23.45
C VAL A 405 35.56 4.79 -24.18
N ALA A 406 36.25 3.76 -23.69
CA ALA A 406 37.49 3.27 -24.31
C ALA A 406 37.24 2.73 -25.73
N VAL A 407 36.17 1.96 -25.92
CA VAL A 407 35.78 1.44 -27.25
C VAL A 407 35.38 2.59 -28.18
N PHE A 408 34.63 3.59 -27.71
CA PHE A 408 34.29 4.75 -28.51
C PHE A 408 35.53 5.53 -28.98
N ILE A 409 36.49 5.77 -28.08
CA ILE A 409 37.77 6.40 -28.44
C ILE A 409 38.52 5.54 -29.47
N GLY A 410 38.58 4.23 -29.27
CA GLY A 410 39.18 3.29 -30.23
C GLY A 410 38.52 3.35 -31.62
N CYS A 411 37.18 3.36 -31.68
CA CYS A 411 36.43 3.50 -32.92
C CYS A 411 36.70 4.87 -33.59
N ALA A 412 36.72 5.96 -32.83
CA ALA A 412 36.97 7.30 -33.35
C ALA A 412 38.38 7.42 -33.96
N VAL A 413 39.39 6.82 -33.31
CA VAL A 413 40.75 6.73 -33.86
C VAL A 413 40.76 5.86 -35.11
N ALA A 414 40.12 4.69 -35.10
CA ALA A 414 40.09 3.77 -36.24
C ALA A 414 39.41 4.39 -37.49
N VAL A 415 38.42 5.27 -37.31
CA VAL A 415 37.79 6.02 -38.40
C VAL A 415 38.82 6.87 -39.17
N ALA A 416 39.81 7.45 -38.48
CA ALA A 416 40.85 8.27 -39.12
C ALA A 416 41.77 7.45 -40.03
N PHE A 417 41.85 6.13 -39.85
CA PHE A 417 42.69 5.23 -40.64
C PHE A 417 41.90 4.37 -41.64
N SER A 418 40.57 4.47 -41.65
CA SER A 418 39.72 3.63 -42.50
C SER A 418 39.61 4.20 -43.92
N PRO A 419 40.04 3.47 -44.96
CA PRO A 419 39.89 3.90 -46.35
C PRO A 419 38.47 3.66 -46.89
N HIS A 420 37.62 2.95 -46.14
CA HIS A 420 36.28 2.54 -46.58
C HIS A 420 35.20 3.30 -45.80
N PRO A 421 34.39 4.15 -46.46
CA PRO A 421 33.33 4.92 -45.79
C PRO A 421 32.33 4.05 -45.04
N ALA A 422 31.97 2.89 -45.58
CA ALA A 422 31.06 1.95 -44.94
C ALA A 422 31.59 1.44 -43.59
N VAL A 423 32.89 1.17 -43.50
CA VAL A 423 33.53 0.72 -42.25
C VAL A 423 33.53 1.85 -41.23
N SER A 424 33.82 3.08 -41.66
CA SER A 424 33.78 4.26 -40.79
C SER A 424 32.37 4.51 -40.22
N SER A 425 31.33 4.36 -41.04
CA SER A 425 29.93 4.45 -40.58
C SER A 425 29.59 3.39 -39.53
N VAL A 426 30.01 2.14 -39.73
CA VAL A 426 29.79 1.06 -38.76
C VAL A 426 30.52 1.33 -37.44
N LEU A 427 31.79 1.78 -37.49
CA LEU A 427 32.58 2.10 -36.30
C LEU A 427 31.96 3.23 -35.48
N VAL A 428 31.47 4.29 -36.13
CA VAL A 428 30.76 5.40 -35.46
C VAL A 428 29.47 4.90 -34.83
N LEU A 429 28.69 4.07 -35.53
CA LEU A 429 27.43 3.53 -35.00
C LEU A 429 27.66 2.63 -33.78
N VAL A 430 28.58 1.67 -33.87
CA VAL A 430 28.89 0.74 -32.78
C VAL A 430 29.49 1.47 -31.59
N GLY A 431 30.49 2.33 -31.83
CA GLY A 431 31.10 3.14 -30.78
C GLY A 431 30.09 4.06 -30.10
N GLY A 432 29.23 4.71 -30.89
CA GLY A 432 28.19 5.60 -30.38
C GLY A 432 27.16 4.87 -29.53
N LEU A 433 26.70 3.69 -29.95
CA LEU A 433 25.75 2.87 -29.19
C LEU A 433 26.35 2.41 -27.85
N LEU A 434 27.61 1.98 -27.85
CA LEU A 434 28.32 1.58 -26.63
C LEU A 434 28.56 2.78 -25.70
N LEU A 435 28.88 3.95 -26.25
CA LEU A 435 29.01 5.17 -25.44
C LEU A 435 27.67 5.56 -24.80
N VAL A 436 26.57 5.52 -25.55
CA VAL A 436 25.23 5.88 -25.03
C VAL A 436 24.82 4.92 -23.92
N THR A 437 24.89 3.62 -24.17
CA THR A 437 24.50 2.60 -23.18
C THR A 437 25.41 2.61 -21.95
N GLY A 438 26.73 2.75 -22.16
CA GLY A 438 27.71 2.92 -21.09
C GLY A 438 27.48 4.19 -20.27
N THR A 439 27.16 5.32 -20.90
CA THR A 439 26.87 6.60 -20.22
C THR A 439 25.63 6.50 -19.35
N VAL A 440 24.56 5.89 -19.86
CA VAL A 440 23.34 5.63 -19.07
C VAL A 440 23.66 4.77 -17.84
N ASP A 441 24.45 3.71 -18.00
CA ASP A 441 24.88 2.86 -16.88
C ASP A 441 25.79 3.58 -15.88
N GLY A 442 26.71 4.42 -16.37
CA GLY A 442 27.55 5.27 -15.53
C GLY A 442 26.72 6.23 -14.67
N LEU A 443 25.72 6.88 -15.25
CA LEU A 443 24.80 7.77 -14.52
C LEU A 443 23.98 7.00 -13.47
N ILE A 444 23.49 5.81 -13.81
CA ILE A 444 22.76 4.95 -12.86
C ILE A 444 23.66 4.51 -11.70
N ALA A 445 24.90 4.11 -12.00
CA ALA A 445 25.87 3.69 -10.99
C ALA A 445 26.26 4.84 -10.04
N LEU A 446 26.45 6.04 -10.59
CA LEU A 446 26.87 7.22 -9.82
C LEU A 446 25.73 7.79 -8.96
N LEU A 447 24.58 8.07 -9.58
CA LEU A 447 23.50 8.83 -8.95
C LEU A 447 22.53 7.91 -8.21
N PHE A 448 21.97 6.92 -8.91
CA PHE A 448 20.86 6.14 -8.40
C PHE A 448 21.29 5.11 -7.35
N MET A 449 22.33 4.31 -7.63
CA MET A 449 22.79 3.29 -6.67
C MET A 449 23.32 3.93 -5.39
N GLY A 450 23.96 5.10 -5.48
CA GLY A 450 24.40 5.87 -4.33
C GLY A 450 23.22 6.38 -3.49
N TRP A 451 22.15 6.86 -4.13
CA TRP A 451 20.93 7.30 -3.45
C TRP A 451 20.22 6.14 -2.75
N GLU A 452 20.03 5.00 -3.43
CA GLU A 452 19.39 3.81 -2.85
C GLU A 452 20.17 3.28 -1.64
N LEU A 453 21.50 3.21 -1.72
CA LEU A 453 22.35 2.79 -0.59
C LEU A 453 22.24 3.74 0.61
N ARG A 454 22.22 5.06 0.38
CA ARG A 454 22.06 6.04 1.47
C ARG A 454 20.68 5.94 2.13
N ALA A 455 19.62 5.81 1.33
CA ALA A 455 18.28 5.61 1.83
C ALA A 455 18.11 4.29 2.61
N LEU A 456 18.78 3.21 2.18
CA LEU A 456 18.81 1.95 2.91
C LEU A 456 19.53 2.07 4.26
N LYS A 457 20.66 2.78 4.31
CA LYS A 457 21.40 3.02 5.55
C LYS A 457 20.59 3.85 6.54
N GLU A 458 19.92 4.89 6.07
CA GLU A 458 19.02 5.71 6.90
C GLU A 458 17.89 4.84 7.47
N PHE A 459 17.22 4.06 6.61
CA PHE A 459 16.16 3.15 7.04
C PHE A 459 16.66 2.09 8.03
N GLU A 460 17.84 1.50 7.81
CA GLU A 460 18.43 0.55 8.77
C GLU A 460 18.70 1.22 10.12
N TRP A 461 19.28 2.42 10.11
CA TRP A 461 19.55 3.16 11.34
C TRP A 461 18.27 3.45 12.13
N GLU A 462 17.22 3.96 11.46
CA GLU A 462 15.94 4.27 12.11
C GLU A 462 15.31 3.03 12.75
N VAL A 463 15.30 1.89 12.04
CA VAL A 463 14.75 0.64 12.55
C VAL A 463 15.58 0.09 13.72
N MET A 464 16.89 0.20 13.65
CA MET A 464 17.77 -0.25 14.73
C MET A 464 17.68 0.67 15.96
N ASN A 465 17.50 1.98 15.77
CA ASN A 465 17.34 2.91 16.87
C ASN A 465 16.01 2.71 17.60
N ALA A 466 14.91 2.52 16.87
CA ALA A 466 13.62 2.16 17.46
C ALA A 466 13.69 0.84 18.24
N LYS A 467 14.54 -0.10 17.80
CA LYS A 467 14.83 -1.34 18.55
C LYS A 467 15.49 -1.09 19.90
N CYS A 468 16.52 -0.27 19.92
CA CYS A 468 17.25 0.04 21.14
C CYS A 468 16.41 0.88 22.12
N GLY A 469 15.52 1.74 21.61
CA GLY A 469 14.67 2.63 22.41
C GLY A 469 13.51 1.96 23.13
N GLY A 470 13.31 0.65 22.99
CA GLY A 470 12.20 -0.07 23.63
C GLY A 470 10.85 0.00 22.88
N ASP A 471 10.76 0.79 21.79
CA ASP A 471 9.60 0.84 20.88
C ASP A 471 9.42 -0.44 20.04
N PHE A 472 10.28 -1.45 20.26
CA PHE A 472 10.35 -2.66 19.45
C PHE A 472 10.41 -3.91 20.34
N THR A 473 9.27 -4.41 20.81
CA THR A 473 9.19 -5.78 21.34
C THR A 473 9.22 -6.77 20.17
N LEU A 474 10.42 -7.28 19.88
CA LEU A 474 10.62 -8.44 18.99
C LEU A 474 10.11 -9.76 19.59
N ASP A 475 9.48 -9.76 20.77
CA ASP A 475 8.83 -10.96 21.31
C ASP A 475 7.65 -11.43 20.45
N ALA A 476 7.16 -10.58 19.54
CA ALA A 476 6.24 -10.97 18.47
C ALA A 476 6.94 -11.48 17.18
N MET A 477 8.27 -11.62 17.15
CA MET A 477 9.03 -12.24 16.06
C MET A 477 10.08 -13.27 16.53
N ALA A 478 10.35 -13.38 17.82
CA ALA A 478 11.12 -14.45 18.44
C ALA A 478 10.22 -15.13 19.48
N GLY A 479 9.84 -16.37 19.20
CA GLY A 479 9.18 -17.20 20.21
C GLY A 479 10.07 -17.30 21.45
N THR A 480 9.46 -17.14 22.61
CA THR A 480 10.04 -17.43 23.91
C THR A 480 10.58 -18.87 23.96
N GLY A 481 11.71 -19.03 24.63
CA GLY A 481 12.71 -20.07 24.35
C GLY A 481 12.33 -21.52 24.61
N SER A 482 13.12 -22.41 23.98
CA SER A 482 13.75 -23.58 24.61
C SER A 482 14.73 -24.24 23.61
N GLU A 483 15.85 -23.58 23.29
CA GLU A 483 16.95 -24.23 22.56
C GLU A 483 18.34 -23.81 23.04
N SER A 484 18.46 -23.16 24.20
CA SER A 484 19.78 -22.94 24.82
C SER A 484 20.33 -24.18 25.53
N GLU A 485 19.56 -25.27 25.64
CA GLU A 485 19.98 -26.50 26.33
C GLU A 485 20.40 -27.66 25.39
N LYS A 486 20.27 -27.50 24.07
CA LYS A 486 20.62 -28.55 23.09
C LYS A 486 21.92 -28.31 22.33
N LEU A 487 22.56 -27.15 22.49
CA LEU A 487 23.83 -26.82 21.85
C LEU A 487 25.07 -27.01 22.76
N ALA A 488 24.88 -27.42 24.02
CA ALA A 488 25.97 -27.72 24.94
C ALA A 488 26.45 -29.20 24.89
N THR A 489 25.82 -30.05 24.08
CA THR A 489 26.11 -31.51 24.02
C THR A 489 26.64 -32.00 22.68
N LEU A 490 27.19 -31.10 21.85
CA LEU A 490 27.90 -31.42 20.60
C LEU A 490 29.29 -30.75 20.56
N ALA A 491 29.89 -30.59 21.73
CA ALA A 491 31.31 -30.27 21.91
C ALA A 491 31.98 -31.31 22.82
N ARG A 492 31.74 -32.60 22.51
CA ARG A 492 32.61 -33.74 22.81
C ARG A 492 32.60 -34.69 21.64
#